data_AF-A0A7C9IX78-F1
#
_entry.id   AF-A0A7C9IX78-F1
#
_cell.length_a   1.000
_cell.length_b   1.000
_cell.length_c   1.000
_cell.angle_alpha   90.00
_cell.angle_beta   90.00
_cell.angle_gamma   90.00
#
_symmetry.space_group_name_H-M   'P 1'
#
loop_
_entity.id
_entity.type
_entity.pdbx_description
1 polymer ?
#
loop_
_entity_poly.entity_id
_entity_poly.type
_entity_poly.pdbx_seq_one_letter_code
_entity_poly.pdbx_strand_id
1 'polypeptide(L)'
;AQRYSPTGIEKGYDVFAAIVRALGNRQDIAFHVVGGFDRETIDLSDAQNITFHGTKPANFFPGFYTQMDIVISPNISSCRLQGGKGSFDGFPTTSCVEAGVHGVAMFLADLDGMNQDIEGRCLFEPGKEIEIIGRDADLIIALIEYYRVNPDKLRSLAMRGREALLRLYSFEQQMVPRIELLKDELKRS
;
A
#
# COMPACT_ATOMS: atom_id res chain seq x y z
N ALA A 1 9.59 -4.46 -0.47
CA ALA A 1 9.83 -3.70 0.78
C ALA A 1 11.16 -4.11 1.42
N GLN A 2 11.89 -3.19 2.05
CA GLN A 2 13.09 -3.48 2.85
C GLN A 2 12.73 -3.43 4.35
N ARG A 3 13.20 -4.39 5.15
CA ARG A 3 12.97 -4.38 6.61
C ARG A 3 14.02 -3.50 7.28
N TYR A 4 13.58 -2.67 8.22
CA TYR A 4 14.47 -1.91 9.11
C TYR A 4 14.59 -2.54 10.51
N SER A 5 13.63 -3.40 10.88
CA SER A 5 13.62 -4.15 12.15
C SER A 5 13.66 -5.66 11.89
N PRO A 6 14.11 -6.48 12.87
CA PRO A 6 14.20 -7.94 12.71
C PRO A 6 12.87 -8.60 12.31
N THR A 7 11.75 -8.07 12.82
CA THR A 7 10.40 -8.63 12.64
C THR A 7 9.57 -7.97 11.53
N GLY A 8 9.99 -6.81 11.02
CA GLY A 8 9.25 -6.12 9.94
C GLY A 8 7.92 -5.48 10.32
N ILE A 9 7.65 -5.33 11.63
CA ILE A 9 6.38 -4.79 12.17
C ILE A 9 6.04 -3.40 11.58
N GLU A 10 7.05 -2.59 11.32
CA GLU A 10 6.90 -1.24 10.76
C GLU A 10 6.28 -1.27 9.35
N LYS A 11 6.52 -2.35 8.61
CA LYS A 11 5.91 -2.60 7.29
C LYS A 11 4.61 -3.41 7.37
N GLY A 12 4.11 -3.70 8.58
CA GLY A 12 2.88 -4.42 8.83
C GLY A 12 2.98 -5.93 8.60
N TYR A 13 4.19 -6.50 8.66
CA TYR A 13 4.40 -7.93 8.39
C TYR A 13 3.70 -8.84 9.41
N ASP A 14 3.52 -8.37 10.65
CA ASP A 14 2.73 -9.03 11.70
C ASP A 14 1.24 -9.15 11.33
N VAL A 15 0.66 -8.08 10.78
CA VAL A 15 -0.73 -8.06 10.29
C VAL A 15 -0.85 -8.97 9.06
N PHE A 16 0.09 -8.89 8.14
CA PHE A 16 0.15 -9.78 6.97
C PHE A 16 0.22 -11.26 7.39
N ALA A 17 1.06 -11.60 8.36
CA ALA A 17 1.18 -12.96 8.87
C ALA A 17 -0.13 -13.47 9.48
N ALA A 18 -0.87 -12.61 10.19
CA ALA A 18 -2.19 -12.96 10.72
C ALA A 18 -3.21 -13.27 9.60
N ILE A 19 -3.23 -12.45 8.54
CA ILE A 19 -4.09 -12.66 7.37
C ILE A 19 -3.71 -13.97 6.66
N VAL A 20 -2.41 -14.23 6.47
CA VAL A 20 -1.92 -15.47 5.83
C VAL A 20 -2.26 -16.70 6.67
N ARG A 21 -2.16 -16.64 8.00
CA ARG A 21 -2.58 -17.76 8.85
C ARG A 21 -4.06 -18.09 8.71
N ALA A 22 -4.91 -17.08 8.51
CA ALA A 22 -6.34 -17.29 8.35
C ALA A 22 -6.73 -17.78 6.95
N LEU A 23 -6.07 -17.29 5.90
CA LEU A 23 -6.50 -17.47 4.51
C LEU A 23 -5.51 -18.27 3.64
N GLY A 24 -4.32 -18.57 4.13
CA GLY A 24 -3.20 -19.12 3.36
C GLY A 24 -3.36 -20.56 2.86
N ASN A 25 -4.43 -21.25 3.29
CA ASN A 25 -4.79 -22.59 2.80
C ASN A 25 -5.93 -22.58 1.78
N ARG A 26 -6.46 -21.39 1.45
CA ARG A 26 -7.56 -21.25 0.51
C ARG A 26 -7.07 -21.25 -0.92
N GLN A 27 -7.58 -22.15 -1.75
CA GLN A 27 -7.14 -22.31 -3.14
C GLN A 27 -7.47 -21.11 -4.05
N ASP A 28 -8.43 -20.28 -3.65
CA ASP A 28 -8.85 -19.09 -4.39
C ASP A 28 -8.04 -17.82 -4.03
N ILE A 29 -7.06 -17.92 -3.13
CA ILE A 29 -6.24 -16.79 -2.69
C ILE A 29 -4.76 -17.16 -2.77
N ALA A 30 -3.98 -16.34 -3.44
CA ALA A 30 -2.52 -16.46 -3.52
C ALA A 30 -1.84 -15.24 -2.87
N PHE A 31 -0.95 -15.51 -1.92
CA PHE A 31 -0.16 -14.48 -1.26
C PHE A 31 1.20 -14.34 -1.92
N HIS A 32 1.60 -13.10 -2.19
CA HIS A 32 2.90 -12.80 -2.78
C HIS A 32 3.66 -11.79 -1.93
N VAL A 33 4.90 -12.13 -1.60
CA VAL A 33 5.78 -11.27 -0.79
C VAL A 33 7.04 -10.94 -1.58
N VAL A 34 7.29 -9.64 -1.77
CA VAL A 34 8.49 -9.14 -2.46
C VAL A 34 9.33 -8.29 -1.49
N GLY A 35 10.56 -8.72 -1.26
CA GLY A 35 11.49 -8.09 -0.32
C GLY A 35 12.32 -9.10 0.47
N GLY A 36 13.04 -8.62 1.47
CA GLY A 36 13.86 -9.44 2.37
C GLY A 36 13.06 -10.13 3.48
N PHE A 37 11.87 -10.62 3.17
CA PHE A 37 11.01 -11.38 4.09
C PHE A 37 10.97 -12.83 3.63
N ASP A 38 10.93 -13.75 4.57
CA ASP A 38 10.87 -15.19 4.36
C ASP A 38 9.97 -15.85 5.41
N ARG A 39 9.76 -17.17 5.26
CA ARG A 39 8.97 -17.99 6.19
C ARG A 39 9.57 -18.06 7.60
N GLU A 40 10.85 -17.71 7.75
CA GLU A 40 11.55 -17.75 9.03
C GLU A 40 11.39 -16.44 9.81
N THR A 41 10.88 -15.37 9.16
CA THR A 41 10.74 -14.05 9.78
C THR A 41 9.58 -13.99 10.79
N ILE A 42 8.41 -14.56 10.45
CA ILE A 42 7.26 -14.75 11.35
C ILE A 42 6.62 -16.08 11.00
N ASP A 43 6.19 -16.84 12.00
CA ASP A 43 5.45 -18.09 11.80
C ASP A 43 4.14 -17.85 11.02
N LEU A 44 4.04 -18.48 9.86
CA LEU A 44 2.88 -18.44 8.97
C LEU A 44 2.00 -19.69 9.09
N SER A 45 2.27 -20.55 10.09
CA SER A 45 1.62 -21.85 10.24
C SER A 45 1.75 -22.69 8.96
N ASP A 46 0.77 -23.54 8.68
CA ASP A 46 0.79 -24.48 7.56
C ASP A 46 0.37 -23.83 6.21
N ALA A 47 0.40 -22.51 6.10
CA ALA A 47 -0.04 -21.78 4.91
C ALA A 47 0.73 -22.22 3.65
N GLN A 48 0.01 -22.77 2.67
CA GLN A 48 0.61 -23.30 1.45
C GLN A 48 0.64 -22.29 0.30
N ASN A 49 -0.34 -21.38 0.24
CA ASN A 49 -0.55 -20.49 -0.91
C ASN A 49 0.20 -19.17 -0.76
N ILE A 50 1.50 -19.25 -0.42
CA ILE A 50 2.37 -18.10 -0.31
C ILE A 50 3.67 -18.28 -1.10
N THR A 51 3.94 -17.31 -1.96
CA THR A 51 5.17 -17.23 -2.77
C THR A 51 6.04 -16.06 -2.29
N PHE A 52 7.26 -16.39 -1.91
CA PHE A 52 8.30 -15.40 -1.58
C PHE A 52 9.20 -15.18 -2.79
N HIS A 53 9.23 -13.95 -3.27
CA HIS A 53 9.98 -13.57 -4.47
C HIS A 53 11.40 -13.09 -4.16
N GLY A 54 11.68 -12.78 -2.89
CA GLY A 54 12.91 -12.12 -2.47
C GLY A 54 13.01 -10.68 -2.97
N THR A 55 14.21 -10.10 -2.94
CA THR A 55 14.47 -8.79 -3.53
C THR A 55 14.45 -8.89 -5.06
N LYS A 56 13.69 -8.02 -5.72
CA LYS A 56 13.55 -8.00 -7.18
C LYS A 56 13.98 -6.65 -7.78
N PRO A 57 14.52 -6.64 -9.02
CA PRO A 57 14.84 -5.42 -9.75
C PRO A 57 13.59 -4.68 -10.23
N ALA A 58 13.73 -3.39 -10.55
CA ALA A 58 12.61 -2.52 -10.93
C ALA A 58 11.78 -3.03 -12.13
N ASN A 59 12.43 -3.67 -13.11
CA ASN A 59 11.75 -4.20 -14.31
C ASN A 59 10.85 -5.41 -14.05
N PHE A 60 10.92 -6.03 -12.86
CA PHE A 60 10.04 -7.13 -12.46
C PHE A 60 8.61 -6.64 -12.16
N PHE A 61 8.50 -5.46 -11.56
CA PHE A 61 7.25 -4.97 -10.96
C PHE A 61 6.11 -4.73 -11.95
N PRO A 62 6.32 -4.21 -13.17
CA PRO A 62 5.21 -4.02 -14.11
C PRO A 62 4.45 -5.31 -14.43
N GLY A 63 5.16 -6.38 -14.78
CA GLY A 63 4.53 -7.67 -15.08
C GLY A 63 4.02 -8.41 -13.84
N PHE A 64 4.64 -8.15 -12.69
CA PHE A 64 4.20 -8.69 -11.41
C PHE A 64 2.86 -8.09 -10.98
N TYR A 65 2.73 -6.76 -10.94
CA TYR A 65 1.52 -6.09 -10.47
C TYR A 65 0.31 -6.33 -11.36
N THR A 66 0.49 -6.52 -12.68
CA THR A 66 -0.63 -6.87 -13.58
C THR A 66 -1.29 -8.22 -13.27
N GLN A 67 -0.65 -9.04 -12.43
CA GLN A 67 -1.17 -10.34 -11.99
C GLN A 67 -1.76 -10.30 -10.57
N MET A 68 -1.77 -9.13 -9.93
CA MET A 68 -2.23 -8.96 -8.54
C MET A 68 -3.57 -8.22 -8.52
N ASP A 69 -4.46 -8.63 -7.63
CA ASP A 69 -5.74 -7.95 -7.43
C ASP A 69 -5.68 -6.86 -6.36
N ILE A 70 -4.94 -7.11 -5.27
CA ILE A 70 -4.89 -6.27 -4.08
C ILE A 70 -3.44 -6.05 -3.62
N VAL A 71 -3.09 -4.82 -3.29
CA VAL A 71 -1.90 -4.47 -2.51
C VAL A 71 -2.35 -4.02 -1.12
N ILE A 72 -1.82 -4.70 -0.08
CA ILE A 72 -2.13 -4.40 1.32
C ILE A 72 -0.89 -3.76 1.94
N SER A 73 -1.05 -2.55 2.46
CA SER A 73 0.00 -1.83 3.19
C SER A 73 -0.53 -1.42 4.56
N PRO A 74 -0.45 -2.32 5.56
CA PRO A 74 -0.79 -2.00 6.95
C PRO A 74 0.42 -1.37 7.66
N ASN A 75 1.14 -0.50 6.95
CA ASN A 75 2.36 0.11 7.44
C ASN A 75 2.06 1.05 8.62
N ILE A 76 3.02 1.14 9.53
CA ILE A 76 2.98 2.09 10.64
C ILE A 76 4.31 2.80 10.69
N SER A 77 4.25 4.13 10.82
CA SER A 77 5.45 4.93 11.00
C SER A 77 6.23 4.45 12.22
N SER A 78 7.53 4.22 12.05
CA SER A 78 8.43 3.83 13.15
C SER A 78 8.46 4.90 14.25
N CYS A 79 8.24 6.16 13.86
CA CYS A 79 8.07 7.28 14.78
C CYS A 79 6.91 7.03 15.76
N ARG A 80 5.78 6.48 15.29
CA ARG A 80 4.65 6.13 16.16
C ARG A 80 4.95 4.91 17.04
N LEU A 81 5.68 3.93 16.52
CA LEU A 81 6.10 2.75 17.28
C LEU A 81 7.11 3.06 18.39
N GLN A 82 7.96 4.05 18.20
CA GLN A 82 9.07 4.39 19.11
C GLN A 82 8.87 5.74 19.83
N GLY A 83 7.63 6.22 19.95
CA GLY A 83 7.30 7.38 20.78
C GLY A 83 7.91 8.71 20.30
N GLY A 84 7.94 8.95 18.99
CA GLY A 84 8.38 10.22 18.38
C GLY A 84 9.77 10.19 17.74
N LYS A 85 10.44 9.03 17.67
CA LYS A 85 11.77 8.86 17.08
C LYS A 85 11.73 7.81 15.97
N GLY A 86 12.26 8.10 14.79
CA GLY A 86 12.34 7.11 13.72
C GLY A 86 12.07 7.69 12.33
N SER A 87 12.05 6.80 11.35
CA SER A 87 11.66 7.09 9.97
C SER A 87 10.13 7.22 9.83
N PHE A 88 9.75 8.05 8.89
CA PHE A 88 8.39 8.25 8.45
C PHE A 88 8.26 7.71 7.02
N ASP A 89 7.19 6.96 6.75
CA ASP A 89 6.86 6.55 5.38
C ASP A 89 5.84 7.54 4.81
N GLY A 90 6.02 7.92 3.54
CA GLY A 90 5.01 8.70 2.84
C GLY A 90 3.72 7.91 2.62
N PHE A 91 2.62 8.62 2.41
CA PHE A 91 1.33 8.06 2.04
C PHE A 91 0.89 8.55 0.66
N PRO A 92 0.51 7.66 -0.26
CA PRO A 92 0.81 6.23 -0.27
C PRO A 92 2.33 5.97 -0.40
N THR A 93 2.77 4.77 -0.02
CA THR A 93 4.18 4.37 -0.27
C THR A 93 4.45 4.22 -1.76
N THR A 94 5.69 4.40 -2.20
CA THR A 94 6.08 4.23 -3.62
C THR A 94 5.65 2.89 -4.18
N SER A 95 5.76 1.80 -3.41
CA SER A 95 5.28 0.47 -3.83
C SER A 95 3.77 0.41 -4.06
N CYS A 96 2.98 1.12 -3.25
CA CYS A 96 1.53 1.18 -3.42
C CYS A 96 1.15 2.02 -4.64
N VAL A 97 1.85 3.14 -4.86
CA VAL A 97 1.67 3.96 -6.07
C VAL A 97 1.98 3.14 -7.32
N GLU A 98 3.12 2.42 -7.35
CA GLU A 98 3.47 1.55 -8.49
C GLU A 98 2.40 0.48 -8.72
N ALA A 99 1.94 -0.20 -7.68
CA ALA A 99 0.88 -1.20 -7.80
C ALA A 99 -0.43 -0.58 -8.34
N GLY A 100 -0.86 0.56 -7.78
CA GLY A 100 -2.09 1.24 -8.18
C GLY A 100 -2.04 1.75 -9.63
N VAL A 101 -0.90 2.25 -10.11
CA VAL A 101 -0.71 2.65 -11.52
C VAL A 101 -0.90 1.46 -12.48
N HIS A 102 -0.59 0.24 -12.02
CA HIS A 102 -0.80 -1.00 -12.77
C HIS A 102 -2.21 -1.59 -12.59
N GLY A 103 -3.12 -0.89 -11.90
CA GLY A 103 -4.52 -1.30 -11.74
C GLY A 103 -4.76 -2.29 -10.61
N VAL A 104 -3.88 -2.32 -9.60
CA VAL A 104 -4.07 -3.10 -8.37
C VAL A 104 -4.87 -2.28 -7.36
N ALA A 105 -5.85 -2.89 -6.69
CA ALA A 105 -6.63 -2.22 -5.64
C ALA A 105 -5.75 -1.93 -4.41
N MET A 106 -5.81 -0.69 -3.90
CA MET A 106 -4.93 -0.22 -2.82
C MET A 106 -5.65 -0.25 -1.47
N PHE A 107 -5.15 -1.06 -0.54
CA PHE A 107 -5.62 -1.15 0.84
C PHE A 107 -4.51 -0.57 1.73
N LEU A 108 -4.70 0.66 2.20
CA LEU A 108 -3.64 1.48 2.77
C LEU A 108 -3.97 1.87 4.21
N ALA A 109 -2.99 1.78 5.11
CA ALA A 109 -3.12 2.32 6.45
C ALA A 109 -2.84 3.81 6.47
N ASP A 110 -3.85 4.61 6.86
CA ASP A 110 -3.71 6.06 7.06
C ASP A 110 -3.75 6.40 8.56
N LEU A 111 -2.80 5.84 9.32
CA LEU A 111 -2.76 6.06 10.76
C LEU A 111 -2.34 7.51 11.09
N ASP A 112 -1.56 8.16 10.22
CA ASP A 112 -1.01 9.51 10.45
C ASP A 112 -1.90 10.63 9.86
N GLY A 113 -3.07 10.28 9.28
CA GLY A 113 -4.01 11.26 8.74
C GLY A 113 -3.48 12.01 7.51
N MET A 114 -2.66 11.34 6.71
CA MET A 114 -1.98 11.87 5.54
C MET A 114 -2.84 11.85 4.28
N ASN A 115 -3.98 11.16 4.28
CA ASN A 115 -4.91 11.17 3.15
C ASN A 115 -5.70 12.49 3.05
N GLN A 116 -5.06 13.63 3.34
CA GLN A 116 -5.71 14.95 3.35
C GLN A 116 -4.76 16.02 2.81
N ASP A 117 -5.33 17.02 2.14
CA ASP A 117 -4.60 18.24 1.77
C ASP A 117 -4.52 19.25 2.93
N ILE A 118 -3.88 20.40 2.70
CA ILE A 118 -3.74 21.46 3.71
C ILE A 118 -5.08 22.08 4.17
N GLU A 119 -6.16 21.87 3.40
CA GLU A 119 -7.51 22.33 3.72
C GLU A 119 -8.35 21.21 4.37
N GLY A 120 -7.78 20.03 4.62
CA GLY A 120 -8.45 18.89 5.21
C GLY A 120 -9.33 18.09 4.24
N ARG A 121 -9.22 18.32 2.93
CA ARG A 121 -9.95 17.55 1.91
C ARG A 121 -9.22 16.25 1.62
N CYS A 122 -9.97 15.15 1.46
CA CYS A 122 -9.39 13.85 1.17
C CYS A 122 -8.63 13.87 -0.19
N LEU A 123 -7.40 13.35 -0.20
CA LEU A 123 -6.65 13.17 -1.45
C LEU A 123 -7.23 12.02 -2.27
N PHE A 124 -7.59 10.93 -1.58
CA PHE A 124 -8.29 9.78 -2.13
C PHE A 124 -9.59 9.54 -1.36
N GLU A 125 -10.69 9.24 -2.07
CA GLU A 125 -11.97 8.90 -1.47
C GLU A 125 -11.99 7.45 -0.95
N PRO A 126 -12.15 7.23 0.38
CA PRO A 126 -12.22 5.88 0.96
C PRO A 126 -13.44 5.09 0.44
N GLY A 127 -13.25 3.80 0.17
CA GLY A 127 -14.27 2.89 -0.37
C GLY A 127 -14.60 3.11 -1.85
N LYS A 128 -14.01 4.12 -2.50
CA LYS A 128 -14.21 4.43 -3.92
C LYS A 128 -12.93 4.40 -4.73
N GLU A 129 -11.88 5.07 -4.26
CA GLU A 129 -10.57 5.15 -4.91
C GLU A 129 -9.55 4.27 -4.18
N ILE A 130 -9.60 4.22 -2.85
CA ILE A 130 -8.76 3.35 -2.00
C ILE A 130 -9.57 2.77 -0.85
N GLU A 131 -9.08 1.69 -0.25
CA GLU A 131 -9.56 1.23 1.06
C GLU A 131 -8.61 1.71 2.15
N ILE A 132 -9.16 2.41 3.14
CA ILE A 132 -8.40 2.80 4.33
C ILE A 132 -8.54 1.68 5.35
N ILE A 133 -7.42 1.03 5.66
CA ILE A 133 -7.36 -0.08 6.60
C ILE A 133 -6.69 0.33 7.91
N GLY A 134 -7.04 -0.35 8.99
CA GLY A 134 -6.30 -0.30 10.24
C GLY A 134 -5.17 -1.33 10.28
N ARG A 135 -4.77 -1.71 11.50
CA ARG A 135 -3.88 -2.85 11.76
C ARG A 135 -4.63 -4.09 12.29
N ASP A 136 -5.95 -4.04 12.30
CA ASP A 136 -6.79 -5.16 12.70
C ASP A 136 -6.90 -6.16 11.54
N ALA A 137 -6.31 -7.34 11.75
CA ALA A 137 -6.29 -8.39 10.73
C ALA A 137 -7.71 -8.91 10.41
N ASP A 138 -8.61 -8.99 11.40
CA ASP A 138 -9.95 -9.54 11.21
C ASP A 138 -10.80 -8.62 10.31
N LEU A 139 -10.65 -7.30 10.50
CA LEU A 139 -11.29 -6.31 9.62
C LEU A 139 -10.74 -6.37 8.19
N ILE A 140 -9.42 -6.55 8.04
CA ILE A 140 -8.81 -6.68 6.71
C ILE A 140 -9.27 -7.98 6.03
N ILE A 141 -9.35 -9.09 6.77
CA ILE A 141 -9.88 -10.37 6.27
C ILE A 141 -11.33 -10.20 5.80
N ALA A 142 -12.16 -9.51 6.58
CA ALA A 142 -13.54 -9.24 6.20
C ALA A 142 -13.66 -8.41 4.91
N LEU A 143 -12.78 -7.42 4.71
CA LEU A 143 -12.70 -6.65 3.47
C LEU A 143 -12.26 -7.52 2.28
N ILE A 144 -11.24 -8.36 2.46
CA ILE A 144 -10.79 -9.30 1.43
C ILE A 144 -11.94 -10.22 1.02
N GLU A 145 -12.65 -10.81 1.98
CA GLU A 145 -13.81 -11.67 1.72
C GLU A 145 -14.95 -10.92 1.02
N TYR A 146 -15.24 -9.68 1.43
CA TYR A 146 -16.23 -8.85 0.76
C TYR A 146 -15.90 -8.62 -0.71
N TYR A 147 -14.65 -8.25 -1.03
CA TYR A 147 -14.24 -7.99 -2.40
C TYR A 147 -14.10 -9.27 -3.23
N ARG A 148 -13.75 -10.39 -2.60
CA ARG A 148 -13.72 -11.71 -3.23
C ARG A 148 -15.08 -12.12 -3.79
N VAL A 149 -16.16 -11.86 -3.05
CA VAL A 149 -17.53 -12.12 -3.54
C VAL A 149 -18.11 -10.98 -4.39
N ASN A 150 -17.40 -9.84 -4.49
CA ASN A 150 -17.78 -8.69 -5.30
C ASN A 150 -16.63 -8.23 -6.23
N PRO A 151 -16.17 -9.06 -7.18
CA PRO A 151 -15.00 -8.75 -8.01
C PRO A 151 -15.18 -7.47 -8.87
N ASP A 152 -16.40 -7.16 -9.30
CA ASP A 152 -16.69 -5.93 -10.04
C ASP A 152 -16.45 -4.68 -9.20
N LYS A 153 -16.77 -4.73 -7.90
CA LYS A 153 -16.47 -3.64 -6.97
C LYS A 153 -14.98 -3.47 -6.77
N LEU A 154 -14.23 -4.59 -6.69
CA LEU A 154 -12.78 -4.55 -6.56
C LEU A 154 -12.13 -3.92 -7.80
N ARG A 155 -12.56 -4.35 -8.98
CA ARG A 155 -12.11 -3.77 -10.25
C ARG A 155 -12.43 -2.28 -10.32
N SER A 156 -13.63 -1.90 -9.89
CA SER A 156 -14.05 -0.51 -9.88
C SER A 156 -13.21 0.35 -8.92
N LEU A 157 -12.90 -0.17 -7.74
CA LEU A 157 -11.98 0.45 -6.77
C LEU A 157 -10.59 0.65 -7.39
N ALA A 158 -10.02 -0.40 -7.98
CA ALA A 158 -8.69 -0.35 -8.58
C ALA A 158 -8.59 0.66 -9.74
N MET A 159 -9.60 0.68 -10.62
CA MET A 159 -9.63 1.62 -11.75
C MET A 159 -9.74 3.07 -11.28
N ARG A 160 -10.64 3.37 -10.34
CA ARG A 160 -10.76 4.73 -9.78
C ARG A 160 -9.52 5.14 -8.99
N GLY A 161 -8.92 4.21 -8.24
CA GLY A 161 -7.65 4.45 -7.54
C GLY A 161 -6.52 4.79 -8.50
N ARG A 162 -6.43 4.09 -9.63
CA ARG A 162 -5.48 4.41 -10.71
C ARG A 162 -5.71 5.79 -11.31
N GLU A 163 -6.96 6.13 -11.63
CA GLU A 163 -7.32 7.45 -12.16
C GLU A 163 -6.96 8.57 -11.17
N ALA A 164 -7.22 8.35 -9.87
CA ALA A 164 -6.85 9.27 -8.81
C ALA A 164 -5.32 9.46 -8.72
N LEU A 165 -4.54 8.38 -8.81
CA LEU A 165 -3.08 8.46 -8.84
C LEU A 165 -2.57 9.26 -10.05
N LEU A 166 -3.09 8.97 -11.24
CA LEU A 166 -2.69 9.69 -12.46
C LEU A 166 -3.05 11.18 -12.37
N ARG A 167 -4.17 11.51 -11.74
CA ARG A 167 -4.59 12.90 -11.47
C ARG A 167 -3.62 13.59 -10.50
N LEU A 168 -3.36 13.00 -9.34
CA LEU A 168 -2.55 13.59 -8.25
C LEU A 168 -1.06 13.68 -8.58
N TYR A 169 -0.54 12.69 -9.32
CA TYR A 169 0.87 12.63 -9.72
C TYR A 169 1.10 13.12 -11.16
N SER A 170 0.09 13.73 -11.80
CA SER A 170 0.27 14.39 -13.09
C SER A 170 1.34 15.49 -13.02
N PHE A 171 2.02 15.70 -14.15
CA PHE A 171 3.01 16.76 -14.28
C PHE A 171 2.39 18.12 -13.96
N GLU A 172 1.16 18.33 -14.40
CA GLU A 172 0.39 19.55 -14.20
C GLU A 172 0.16 19.83 -12.71
N GLN A 173 -0.16 18.81 -11.90
CA GLN A 173 -0.37 19.02 -10.46
C GLN A 173 0.93 19.07 -9.65
N GLN A 174 1.99 18.40 -10.09
CA GLN A 174 3.24 18.30 -9.32
C GLN A 174 4.29 19.35 -9.70
N MET A 175 4.46 19.64 -10.98
CA MET A 175 5.58 20.45 -11.46
C MET A 175 5.20 21.90 -11.69
N VAL A 176 4.00 22.18 -12.21
CA VAL A 176 3.57 23.55 -12.51
C VAL A 176 3.55 24.44 -11.25
N PRO A 177 2.94 24.03 -10.12
CA PRO A 177 2.91 24.87 -8.92
C PRO A 177 4.31 25.13 -8.34
N ARG A 178 5.20 24.12 -8.43
CA ARG A 178 6.59 24.25 -7.97
C ARG A 178 7.39 25.21 -8.86
N ILE A 179 7.23 25.12 -10.17
CA ILE A 179 7.89 26.01 -11.12
C ILE A 179 7.40 27.45 -10.94
N GLU A 180 6.11 27.65 -10.73
CA GLU A 180 5.53 28.97 -10.47
C GLU A 180 6.08 29.59 -9.19
N LEU A 181 6.09 28.83 -8.09
CA LEU A 181 6.69 29.28 -6.83
C LEU A 181 8.16 29.69 -7.00
N LEU A 182 8.96 28.86 -7.68
CA LEU A 182 10.38 29.16 -7.92
C LEU A 182 10.56 30.41 -8.79
N LYS A 183 9.71 30.58 -9.82
CA LYS A 183 9.73 31.79 -10.68
C LYS A 183 9.37 33.03 -9.89
N ASP A 184 8.43 32.95 -8.96
CA ASP A 184 8.02 34.08 -8.14
C ASP A 184 9.10 34.48 -7.14
N GLU A 185 9.81 33.52 -6.54
CA GLU A 185 10.97 33.81 -5.68
C GLU A 185 12.14 34.41 -6.47
N LEU A 186 12.42 33.93 -7.68
CA LEU A 186 13.46 34.49 -8.55
C LEU A 186 13.16 35.92 -9.03
N LYS A 187 11.89 36.33 -9.07
CA LYS A 187 11.50 37.72 -9.39
C LYS A 187 11.60 38.65 -8.17
N ARG A 188 11.66 38.10 -6.95
CA ARG A 188 11.73 38.84 -5.69
C ARG A 188 13.17 39.07 -5.22
N SER A 189 14.13 38.30 -5.73
CA SER A 189 15.58 38.47 -5.54
C SER A 189 16.19 39.46 -6.53
#